data_AF-A0AAV8WV30-F1
#
_entry.id   AF-A0AAV8WV30-F1
#
_cell.length_a   1.000
_cell.length_b   1.000
_cell.length_c   1.000
_cell.angle_alpha   90.00
_cell.angle_beta   90.00
_cell.angle_gamma   90.00
#
_symmetry.space_group_name_H-M   'P 1'
#
loop_
_entity.id
_entity.type
_entity.pdbx_description
1 polymer ?
#
loop_
_entity_poly.entity_id
_entity_poly.type
_entity_poly.pdbx_seq_one_letter_code
_entity_poly.pdbx_strand_id
1 'polypeptide(L)'
;MPVNTSLRLAQHLSPAYIRIAGPSTKFVKYVDNEDKFGDHLSEDGNNVVVTPSMWFGINEWLSLANLTPVFGINDVETTRGVWNPKSTLPLLEISDKLNVTCYWQLGFGKNC
;
A
#
# COMPACT_ATOMS: atom_id res chain seq x y z
N MET A 1 22.31 19.23 8.27
CA MET A 1 21.67 18.85 6.99
C MET A 1 20.60 17.81 7.28
N PRO A 2 19.31 18.09 7.12
CA PRO A 2 18.33 17.01 7.13
C PRO A 2 17.48 16.97 5.86
N VAL A 3 16.78 15.84 5.67
CA VAL A 3 15.81 15.52 4.61
C VAL A 3 16.42 14.95 3.33
N ASN A 4 16.58 13.61 3.29
CA ASN A 4 16.69 12.70 2.11
C ASN A 4 17.55 11.44 2.35
N THR A 5 17.95 11.14 3.59
CA THR A 5 18.80 9.97 3.89
C THR A 5 18.15 8.65 3.44
N SER A 6 16.84 8.47 3.65
CA SER A 6 16.13 7.26 3.22
C SER A 6 16.07 7.12 1.70
N LEU A 7 15.76 8.21 0.99
CA LEU A 7 15.73 8.21 -0.47
C LEU A 7 17.09 7.87 -1.06
N ARG A 8 18.17 8.51 -0.55
CA ARG A 8 19.54 8.22 -1.00
C ARG A 8 19.90 6.76 -0.77
N LEU A 9 19.60 6.21 0.40
CA LEU A 9 19.86 4.80 0.68
C LEU A 9 19.12 3.89 -0.33
N ALA A 10 17.84 4.16 -0.57
CA ALA A 10 17.04 3.40 -1.50
C ALA A 10 17.57 3.48 -2.96
N GLN A 11 18.02 4.66 -3.38
CA GLN A 11 18.64 4.86 -4.71
C GLN A 11 19.91 4.03 -4.89
N HIS A 12 20.70 3.82 -3.83
CA HIS A 12 21.89 2.95 -3.89
C HIS A 12 21.54 1.46 -4.02
N LEU A 13 20.29 1.08 -3.73
CA LEU A 13 19.78 -0.27 -3.93
C LEU A 13 19.07 -0.44 -5.29
N SER A 14 18.87 0.64 -6.03
CA SER A 14 18.21 0.60 -7.33
C SER A 14 19.15 0.04 -8.43
N PRO A 15 18.59 -0.61 -9.48
CA PRO A 15 17.18 -0.96 -9.64
C PRO A 15 16.85 -2.21 -8.81
N ALA A 16 15.74 -2.16 -8.08
CA ALA A 16 15.29 -3.32 -7.30
C ALA A 16 13.78 -3.34 -7.11
N TYR A 17 13.28 -4.52 -6.76
CA TYR A 17 11.92 -4.68 -6.27
C TYR A 17 11.86 -4.38 -4.78
N ILE A 18 10.79 -3.72 -4.33
CA ILE A 18 10.51 -3.53 -2.91
C ILE A 18 9.12 -4.05 -2.58
N ARG A 19 9.06 -5.01 -1.66
CA ARG A 19 7.79 -5.60 -1.23
C ARG A 19 7.23 -4.82 -0.05
N ILE A 20 6.05 -4.25 -0.23
CA ILE A 20 5.32 -3.51 0.81
C ILE A 20 4.15 -4.40 1.25
N ALA A 21 4.43 -5.24 2.23
CA ALA A 21 3.47 -6.16 2.83
C ALA A 21 3.93 -6.53 4.25
N GLY A 22 3.00 -6.98 5.08
CA GLY A 22 3.30 -7.43 6.44
C GLY A 22 2.07 -8.01 7.13
N PRO A 23 2.18 -8.40 8.42
CA PRO A 23 1.04 -8.85 9.20
C PRO A 23 -0.12 -7.85 9.25
N SER A 24 0.15 -6.56 9.01
CA SER A 24 -0.85 -5.49 8.91
C SER A 24 -1.55 -5.40 7.55
N THR A 25 -1.10 -6.11 6.50
CA THR A 25 -1.72 -6.07 5.16
C THR A 25 -3.22 -6.38 5.19
N LYS A 26 -3.65 -7.29 6.08
CA LYS A 26 -5.07 -7.63 6.30
C LYS A 26 -5.93 -6.51 6.87
N PHE A 27 -5.30 -5.45 7.40
CA PHE A 27 -5.97 -4.30 7.99
C PHE A 27 -5.90 -3.05 7.12
N VAL A 28 -5.20 -3.13 5.98
CA VAL A 28 -5.08 -2.02 5.03
C VAL A 28 -6.42 -1.83 4.34
N LYS A 29 -6.93 -0.61 4.42
CA LYS A 29 -8.12 -0.16 3.71
C LYS A 29 -7.81 1.15 3.03
N TYR A 30 -8.17 1.25 1.77
CA TYR A 30 -8.09 2.51 1.07
C TYR A 30 -9.42 3.27 1.20
N VAL A 31 -9.35 4.58 1.41
CA VAL A 31 -10.52 5.43 1.60
C VAL A 31 -10.37 6.69 0.73
N ASP A 32 -11.28 6.88 -0.24
CA ASP A 32 -11.25 8.01 -1.17
C ASP A 32 -11.52 9.39 -0.52
N ASN A 33 -12.20 9.42 0.63
CA ASN A 33 -12.52 10.66 1.34
C ASN A 33 -11.71 10.78 2.63
N GLU A 34 -10.74 11.70 2.63
CA GLU A 34 -9.88 12.01 3.78
C GLU A 34 -10.70 12.45 5.01
N ASP A 35 -11.84 13.11 4.80
CA ASP A 35 -12.70 13.68 5.85
C ASP A 35 -13.46 12.65 6.71
N LYS A 36 -13.44 11.36 6.37
CA LYS A 36 -14.24 10.33 7.07
C LYS A 36 -13.50 9.56 8.15
N PHE A 37 -12.19 9.72 8.30
CA PHE A 37 -11.39 9.01 9.30
C PHE A 37 -10.47 9.99 10.02
N GLY A 38 -10.91 10.51 11.17
CA GLY A 38 -10.14 11.40 12.02
C GLY A 38 -8.93 10.74 12.72
N ASP A 39 -8.82 9.41 12.67
CA ASP A 39 -7.64 8.65 13.10
C ASP A 39 -7.21 7.68 11.98
N HIS A 40 -6.07 7.97 11.36
CA HIS A 40 -5.49 7.16 10.28
C HIS A 40 -4.83 5.86 10.79
N LEU A 41 -4.65 5.75 12.11
CA LEU A 41 -4.15 4.58 12.83
C LEU A 41 -5.00 4.42 14.09
N SER A 42 -5.73 3.32 14.19
CA SER A 42 -6.35 2.97 15.48
C SER A 42 -5.25 2.60 16.48
N GLU A 43 -5.43 2.93 17.77
CA GLU A 43 -4.44 2.62 18.83
C GLU A 43 -4.06 1.12 18.92
N ASP A 44 -4.90 0.23 18.38
CA ASP A 44 -4.70 -1.21 18.31
C ASP A 44 -4.02 -1.70 17.02
N GLY A 45 -3.71 -0.81 16.06
CA GLY A 45 -3.07 -1.13 14.78
C GLY A 45 -3.95 -1.94 13.81
N ASN A 46 -5.24 -2.11 14.11
CA ASN A 46 -6.17 -2.94 13.35
C ASN A 46 -6.87 -2.21 12.21
N ASN A 47 -6.55 -0.93 11.98
CA ASN A 47 -7.05 -0.16 10.85
C ASN A 47 -5.94 0.71 10.28
N VAL A 48 -5.41 0.33 9.11
CA VAL A 48 -4.42 1.12 8.38
C VAL A 48 -5.13 1.78 7.20
N VAL A 49 -5.43 3.07 7.34
CA VAL A 49 -6.12 3.83 6.30
C VAL A 49 -5.10 4.42 5.33
N VAL A 50 -5.29 4.15 4.04
CA VAL A 50 -4.52 4.76 2.95
C VAL A 50 -5.42 5.74 2.22
N THR A 51 -5.06 7.01 2.24
CA THR A 51 -5.74 8.08 1.49
C THR A 51 -5.11 8.26 0.10
N PRO A 52 -5.78 8.98 -0.83
CA PRO A 52 -5.19 9.32 -2.13
C PRO A 52 -3.85 10.05 -2.01
N SER A 53 -3.73 11.00 -1.08
CA SER A 53 -2.50 11.78 -0.87
C SER A 53 -1.35 10.91 -0.33
N MET A 54 -1.62 10.02 0.62
CA MET A 54 -0.65 9.05 1.11
C MET A 54 -0.20 8.11 0.00
N TRP A 55 -1.14 7.61 -0.81
CA TRP A 55 -0.85 6.72 -1.93
C TRP A 55 0.02 7.39 -3.00
N PHE A 56 -0.28 8.65 -3.33
CA PHE A 56 0.53 9.44 -4.24
C PHE A 56 1.96 9.61 -3.70
N GLY A 57 2.12 10.04 -2.44
CA GLY A 57 3.44 10.27 -1.84
C GLY A 57 4.29 9.00 -1.77
N ILE A 58 3.70 7.85 -1.47
CA ILE A 58 4.39 6.55 -1.48
C ILE A 58 4.92 6.24 -2.89
N ASN A 59 4.08 6.37 -3.92
CA ASN A 59 4.46 6.04 -5.29
C ASN A 59 5.43 7.04 -5.91
N GLU A 60 5.32 8.33 -5.55
CA GLU A 60 6.30 9.35 -5.93
C GLU A 60 7.67 9.01 -5.33
N TRP A 61 7.74 8.68 -4.03
CA TRP A 61 8.99 8.32 -3.38
C TRP A 61 9.63 7.07 -4.00
N LEU A 62 8.83 6.04 -4.32
CA LEU A 62 9.30 4.82 -4.98
C LEU A 62 9.85 5.09 -6.38
N SER A 63 9.17 5.95 -7.14
CA SER A 63 9.61 6.40 -8.46
C SER A 63 10.95 7.13 -8.38
N LEU A 64 11.08 8.09 -7.45
CA LEU A 64 12.34 8.81 -7.20
C LEU A 64 13.48 7.89 -6.75
N ALA A 65 13.16 6.79 -6.06
CA ALA A 65 14.12 5.78 -5.63
C ALA A 65 14.49 4.77 -6.74
N ASN A 66 13.80 4.80 -7.88
CA ASN A 66 13.89 3.80 -8.95
C ASN A 66 13.68 2.36 -8.44
N LEU A 67 12.68 2.19 -7.57
CA LEU A 67 12.27 0.90 -7.03
C LEU A 67 10.91 0.49 -7.59
N THR A 68 10.78 -0.76 -8.00
CA THR A 68 9.50 -1.32 -8.47
C THR A 68 8.74 -1.96 -7.31
N PRO A 69 7.60 -1.41 -6.89
CA PRO A 69 6.88 -1.95 -5.75
C PRO A 69 6.13 -3.25 -6.06
N VAL A 70 6.08 -4.13 -5.05
CA VAL A 70 5.16 -5.27 -4.96
C VAL A 70 4.27 -5.04 -3.74
N PHE A 71 3.03 -4.62 -3.94
CA PHE A 71 2.09 -4.28 -2.87
C PHE A 71 1.27 -5.48 -2.43
N GLY A 72 1.25 -5.76 -1.13
CA GLY A 72 0.32 -6.69 -0.52
C GLY A 72 -1.05 -6.04 -0.32
N ILE A 73 -2.12 -6.72 -0.74
CA ILE A 73 -3.52 -6.30 -0.54
C ILE A 73 -4.25 -7.24 0.42
N ASN A 74 -5.28 -6.71 1.10
CA ASN A 74 -6.07 -7.43 2.09
C ASN A 74 -6.75 -8.67 1.48
N ASP A 75 -6.53 -9.84 2.07
CA ASP A 75 -7.07 -11.13 1.64
C ASP A 75 -8.03 -11.79 2.65
N VAL A 76 -8.42 -11.06 3.69
CA VAL A 76 -9.26 -11.57 4.79
C VAL A 76 -10.74 -11.40 4.50
N GLU A 77 -11.13 -10.36 3.77
CA GLU A 77 -12.53 -10.12 3.44
C GLU A 77 -13.03 -11.16 2.43
N THR A 78 -14.06 -11.92 2.81
CA THR A 78 -14.63 -12.97 1.97
C THR A 78 -16.15 -12.91 1.93
N THR A 79 -16.73 -13.33 0.80
CA THR A 79 -18.17 -13.51 0.62
C THR A 79 -18.38 -14.94 0.15
N ARG A 80 -19.09 -15.76 0.94
CA ARG A 80 -19.31 -17.19 0.66
C ARG A 80 -18.00 -17.98 0.44
N GLY A 81 -16.96 -17.66 1.21
CA GLY A 81 -15.66 -18.34 1.15
C GLY A 81 -14.74 -17.93 0.00
N VAL A 82 -15.17 -17.02 -0.88
CA VAL A 82 -14.34 -16.44 -1.94
C VAL A 82 -13.89 -15.04 -1.52
N TRP A 83 -12.64 -14.68 -1.84
CA TRP A 83 -12.12 -13.34 -1.55
C TRP A 83 -13.01 -12.26 -2.15
N ASN A 84 -13.32 -11.24 -1.35
CA ASN A 84 -14.16 -10.11 -1.71
C ASN A 84 -13.28 -8.88 -1.99
N PRO A 85 -13.13 -8.45 -3.25
CA PRO A 85 -12.23 -7.35 -3.60
C PRO A 85 -12.79 -5.96 -3.28
N LYS A 86 -14.04 -5.84 -2.78
CA LYS A 86 -14.76 -4.56 -2.69
C LYS A 86 -14.00 -3.45 -1.95
N SER A 87 -13.30 -3.77 -0.86
CA SER A 87 -12.47 -2.81 -0.12
C SER A 87 -11.14 -2.45 -0.80
N THR A 88 -10.69 -3.29 -1.72
CA THR A 88 -9.43 -3.12 -2.45
C THR A 88 -9.64 -2.42 -3.81
N LEU A 89 -10.81 -2.56 -4.43
CA LEU A 89 -11.11 -1.98 -5.75
C LEU A 89 -10.76 -0.48 -5.86
N PRO A 90 -11.12 0.39 -4.89
CA PRO A 90 -10.76 1.81 -4.99
C PRO A 90 -9.25 2.07 -5.05
N LEU A 91 -8.44 1.25 -4.36
CA LEU A 91 -6.97 1.33 -4.43
C LEU A 91 -6.45 0.96 -5.82
N LEU A 92 -7.02 -0.06 -6.45
CA LEU A 92 -6.65 -0.46 -7.81
C LEU A 92 -7.04 0.63 -8.81
N GLU A 93 -8.26 1.17 -8.69
CA GLU A 93 -8.76 2.23 -9.55
C GLU A 93 -7.91 3.52 -9.47
N ILE A 94 -7.53 3.96 -8.28
CA ILE A 94 -6.66 5.14 -8.15
C ILE A 94 -5.25 4.86 -8.66
N SER A 95 -4.74 3.63 -8.49
CA SER A 95 -3.44 3.23 -9.02
C SER A 95 -3.41 3.29 -10.55
N ASP A 96 -4.47 2.82 -11.20
CA ASP A 96 -4.64 2.94 -12.65
C ASP A 96 -4.72 4.40 -13.09
N LYS A 97 -5.53 5.23 -12.40
CA LYS A 97 -5.65 6.67 -12.69
C LYS A 97 -4.31 7.41 -12.56
N LEU A 98 -3.47 7.01 -11.60
CA LEU A 98 -2.15 7.61 -11.37
C LEU A 98 -1.03 6.94 -12.18
N ASN A 99 -1.35 5.96 -13.04
CA ASN A 99 -0.37 5.17 -13.81
C ASN A 99 0.74 4.55 -12.93
N VAL A 100 0.36 4.05 -11.75
CA VAL A 100 1.30 3.42 -10.81
C VAL A 100 1.83 2.11 -11.40
N THR A 101 3.13 2.07 -11.69
CA THR A 101 3.80 0.85 -12.16
C THR A 101 4.15 -0.03 -10.96
N CYS A 102 3.41 -1.12 -10.77
CA CYS A 102 3.58 -2.02 -9.63
C CYS A 102 3.15 -3.46 -9.94
N TYR A 103 3.45 -4.37 -9.00
CA TYR A 103 2.87 -5.70 -8.94
C TYR A 103 2.01 -5.84 -7.68
N TRP A 104 0.98 -6.66 -7.76
CA TRP A 104 0.06 -6.93 -6.66
C TRP A 104 0.28 -8.34 -6.09
N GLN A 105 0.21 -8.47 -4.78
CA GLN A 105 0.18 -9.75 -4.07
C GLN A 105 -1.07 -9.81 -3.19
N LEU A 106 -1.84 -10.89 -3.30
CA LEU A 106 -2.97 -11.13 -2.41
C LEU A 106 -2.49 -11.68 -1.05
N GLY A 107 -2.67 -10.89 0.02
CA GLY A 107 -2.39 -11.29 1.40
C GLY A 107 -0.92 -11.25 1.82
N PHE A 108 -0.67 -11.69 3.05
CA PHE A 108 0.67 -11.84 3.63
C PHE A 108 0.75 -13.12 4.48
N GLY A 109 1.80 -13.93 4.26
CA GLY A 109 2.20 -14.98 5.21
C GLY A 109 1.23 -16.16 5.36
N LYS A 110 0.36 -16.43 4.38
CA LYS A 110 -0.34 -17.72 4.36
C LYS A 110 0.69 -18.82 4.13
N ASN A 111 0.88 -19.68 5.12
CA ASN A 111 1.62 -20.92 4.96
C ASN A 111 0.95 -21.70 3.83
N CYS A 112 1.72 -22.01 2.79
CA CYS A 112 1.35 -22.97 1.76
C CYS A 112 1.03 -24.33 2.40
#